data_AF-A0A8E2AJQ6-F1
#
_entry.id   AF-A0A8E2AJQ6-F1
#
_cell.length_a   1.000
_cell.length_b   1.000
_cell.length_c   1.000
_cell.angle_alpha   90.00
_cell.angle_beta   90.00
_cell.angle_gamma   90.00
#
_symmetry.space_group_name_H-M   'P 1'
#
loop_
_entity.id
_entity.type
_entity.pdbx_description
1 polymer ?
#
loop_
_entity_poly.entity_id
_entity_poly.type
_entity_poly.pdbx_seq_one_letter_code
_entity_poly.pdbx_strand_id
1 'polypeptide(L)'
;VLQPCRVANWLWGHELAIFEGEADEMYTKWAAACGAFYRVKAALLHQDIIVAADHAAVQHIFQNSDDYVKSPAFRPPVANVLGKGLVWAEGDDHKKQRRILAPAFSPESIKGMADDV
;
A
#
# COMPACT_ATOMS: atom_id res chain seq x y z
N VAL A 1 -19.78 18.56 3.29
CA VAL A 1 -18.40 18.21 2.90
C VAL A 1 -17.60 18.05 4.18
N LEU A 2 -17.32 16.81 4.60
CA LEU A 2 -16.63 16.56 5.87
C LEU A 2 -15.19 17.06 5.76
N GLN A 3 -14.83 18.09 6.52
CA GLN A 3 -13.45 18.53 6.65
C GLN A 3 -12.63 17.41 7.34
N PRO A 4 -11.55 16.90 6.73
CA PRO A 4 -10.77 15.79 7.27
C PRO A 4 -10.25 16.04 8.69
N CYS A 5 -9.95 17.30 9.04
CA CYS A 5 -9.46 17.68 10.36
C CYS A 5 -10.38 17.30 11.54
N ARG A 6 -11.69 17.12 11.32
CA ARG A 6 -12.63 16.74 12.40
C ARG A 6 -12.72 15.23 12.64
N VAL A 7 -12.13 14.42 11.76
CA VAL A 7 -12.24 12.94 11.81
C VAL A 7 -11.06 12.30 12.55
N ALA A 8 -10.00 13.06 12.85
CA ALA A 8 -8.81 12.54 13.51
C ALA A 8 -9.06 12.24 14.99
N ASN A 9 -8.86 10.99 15.39
CA ASN A 9 -8.82 10.54 16.78
C ASN A 9 -7.44 10.85 17.40
N TRP A 10 -7.40 11.12 18.70
CA TRP A 10 -6.14 11.44 19.40
C TRP A 10 -5.15 10.26 19.45
N LEU A 11 -5.66 9.02 19.54
CA LEU A 11 -4.86 7.80 19.62
C LEU A 11 -4.67 7.14 18.26
N TRP A 12 -5.74 7.08 17.47
CA TRP A 12 -5.77 6.35 16.20
C TRP A 12 -5.55 7.22 14.96
N GLY A 13 -5.36 8.53 15.14
CA GLY A 13 -5.22 9.45 14.02
C GLY A 13 -6.43 9.37 13.08
N HIS A 14 -6.16 9.36 11.77
CA HIS A 14 -7.19 9.17 10.75
C HIS A 14 -7.35 7.70 10.35
N GLU A 15 -6.46 6.81 10.79
CA GLU A 15 -6.49 5.39 10.41
C GLU A 15 -7.75 4.70 10.93
N LEU A 16 -8.30 5.10 12.08
CA LEU A 16 -9.58 4.56 12.57
C LEU A 16 -10.70 4.70 11.53
N ALA A 17 -10.84 5.89 10.94
CA ALA A 17 -11.86 6.11 9.92
C ALA A 17 -11.58 5.33 8.62
N ILE A 18 -10.31 5.09 8.29
CA ILE A 18 -9.93 4.21 7.18
C ILE A 18 -10.31 2.76 7.48
N PHE A 19 -10.09 2.27 8.71
CA PHE A 19 -10.41 0.92 9.13
C PHE A 19 -11.91 0.66 9.26
N GLU A 20 -12.70 1.66 9.66
CA GLU A 20 -14.16 1.55 9.81
C GLU A 20 -14.91 1.72 8.49
N GLY A 21 -14.30 2.35 7.49
CA GLY A 21 -14.87 2.56 6.16
C GLY A 21 -14.66 1.37 5.22
N GLU A 22 -15.29 1.43 4.05
CA GLU A 22 -14.99 0.50 2.97
C GLU A 22 -13.61 0.77 2.36
N ALA A 23 -13.03 -0.25 1.71
CA ALA A 23 -11.74 -0.12 1.04
C ALA A 23 -11.77 1.06 0.06
N ASP A 24 -10.75 1.93 0.14
CA ASP A 24 -10.57 3.14 -0.68
C ASP A 24 -11.61 4.27 -0.47
N GLU A 25 -12.67 4.05 0.31
CA GLU A 25 -13.76 5.01 0.48
C GLU A 25 -13.29 6.34 1.08
N MET A 26 -12.57 6.29 2.21
CA MET A 26 -12.06 7.49 2.88
C MET A 26 -10.96 8.17 2.06
N TYR A 27 -10.12 7.40 1.37
CA TYR A 27 -9.07 7.94 0.53
C TYR A 27 -9.67 8.76 -0.63
N THR A 28 -10.69 8.22 -1.31
CA THR A 28 -11.43 8.91 -2.36
C THR A 28 -12.11 10.19 -1.85
N LYS A 29 -12.79 10.12 -0.70
CA LYS A 29 -13.46 11.29 -0.10
C LYS A 29 -12.49 12.41 0.26
N TRP A 30 -11.34 12.07 0.84
CA TRP A 30 -10.33 13.07 1.19
C TRP A 30 -9.58 13.61 -0.01
N ALA A 31 -9.30 12.80 -1.03
CA ALA A 31 -8.72 13.26 -2.29
C ALA A 31 -9.65 14.30 -2.97
N ALA A 32 -10.96 14.04 -3.00
CA ALA A 32 -11.94 14.98 -3.54
C ALA A 32 -12.02 16.31 -2.75
N ALA A 33 -11.77 16.27 -1.45
CA ALA A 33 -11.87 17.44 -0.57
C ALA A 33 -10.56 18.26 -0.48
N CYS A 34 -9.42 17.60 -0.51
CA CYS A 34 -8.10 18.19 -0.25
C CYS A 34 -7.21 18.31 -1.50
N GLY A 35 -7.58 17.63 -2.59
CA GLY A 35 -6.76 17.48 -3.78
C GLY A 35 -5.95 16.18 -3.79
N ALA A 36 -5.15 16.01 -4.85
CA ALA A 36 -4.46 14.74 -5.14
C ALA A 36 -3.33 14.38 -4.17
N PHE A 37 -2.88 15.34 -3.34
CA PHE A 37 -1.93 15.09 -2.27
C PHE A 37 -2.47 15.64 -0.97
N TYR A 38 -2.50 14.79 0.04
CA TYR A 38 -2.92 15.20 1.37
C TYR A 38 -2.24 14.36 2.43
N ARG A 39 -2.26 14.88 3.65
CA ARG A 39 -1.63 14.26 4.81
C ARG A 39 -2.70 13.68 5.72
N VAL A 40 -2.48 12.46 6.19
CA VAL A 40 -3.27 11.82 7.24
C VAL A 40 -2.38 11.51 8.43
N LYS A 41 -2.94 11.62 9.63
CA LYS A 41 -2.24 11.23 10.87
C LYS A 41 -2.32 9.73 11.06
N ALA A 42 -1.19 9.08 11.27
CA ALA A 42 -1.13 7.67 11.63
C ALA A 42 -1.56 7.43 13.09
N ALA A 43 -1.93 6.20 13.42
CA ALA A 43 -2.22 5.78 14.77
C ALA A 43 -0.94 5.66 15.62
N LEU A 44 -1.12 5.57 16.95
CA LEU A 44 -0.06 5.18 17.91
C LEU A 44 1.22 6.03 17.82
N LEU A 45 1.08 7.33 17.54
CA LEU A 45 2.20 8.28 17.41
C LEU A 45 3.20 7.94 16.29
N HIS A 46 2.80 7.13 15.32
CA HIS A 46 3.55 6.97 14.09
C HIS A 46 3.62 8.29 13.29
N GLN A 47 4.58 8.37 12.39
CA GLN A 47 4.74 9.54 11.51
C GLN A 47 3.50 9.73 10.64
N ASP A 48 3.20 10.98 10.33
CA ASP A 48 2.13 11.32 9.41
C ASP A 48 2.37 10.68 8.03
N ILE A 49 1.29 10.23 7.39
CA ILE A 49 1.32 9.55 6.09
C ILE A 49 0.90 10.56 5.02
N ILE A 50 1.69 10.65 3.96
CA ILE A 50 1.32 11.40 2.76
C ILE A 50 0.62 10.43 1.80
N VAL A 51 -0.61 10.76 1.43
CA VAL A 51 -1.35 10.03 0.40
C VAL A 51 -1.17 10.74 -0.92
N ALA A 52 -0.74 9.98 -1.93
CA ALA A 52 -0.65 10.42 -3.31
C ALA A 52 -1.75 9.71 -4.13
N ALA A 53 -2.76 10.48 -4.55
CA ALA A 53 -3.87 10.01 -5.38
C ALA A 53 -3.68 10.39 -6.87
N ASP A 54 -2.60 11.12 -7.21
CA ASP A 54 -2.25 11.44 -8.59
C ASP A 54 -1.57 10.26 -9.30
N HIS A 55 -1.96 9.99 -10.55
CA HIS A 55 -1.43 8.85 -11.31
C HIS A 55 0.07 8.95 -11.60
N ALA A 56 0.57 10.15 -11.95
CA ALA A 56 1.98 10.33 -12.25
C ALA A 56 2.84 10.19 -10.98
N ALA A 57 2.34 10.68 -9.85
CA ALA A 57 2.97 10.50 -8.55
C ALA A 57 3.04 9.02 -8.13
N VAL A 58 1.92 8.30 -8.23
CA VAL A 58 1.85 6.87 -7.93
C VAL A 58 2.82 6.09 -8.81
N GLN A 59 2.84 6.37 -10.12
CA GLN A 59 3.78 5.77 -11.05
C GLN A 59 5.23 6.06 -10.65
N HIS A 60 5.57 7.30 -10.30
CA HIS A 60 6.91 7.66 -9.86
C HIS A 60 7.33 6.89 -8.60
N ILE A 61 6.46 6.79 -7.60
CA ILE A 61 6.72 6.04 -6.37
C ILE A 61 7.04 4.57 -6.69
N PHE A 62 6.19 3.92 -7.50
CA PHE A 62 6.37 2.50 -7.84
C PHE A 62 7.54 2.21 -8.78
N GLN A 63 7.94 3.17 -9.62
CA GLN A 63 9.13 3.05 -10.47
C GLN A 63 10.43 3.20 -9.67
N ASN A 64 10.43 3.95 -8.57
CA ASN A 64 11.60 4.22 -7.73
C ASN A 64 11.52 3.46 -6.41
N SER A 65 11.23 2.15 -6.47
CA SER A 65 11.00 1.31 -5.28
C SER A 65 12.21 1.21 -4.33
N ASP A 66 13.42 1.50 -4.84
CA ASP A 66 14.64 1.51 -4.02
C ASP A 66 14.68 2.75 -3.10
N ASP A 67 14.03 3.85 -3.48
CA ASP A 67 13.88 5.08 -2.67
C ASP A 67 12.60 5.05 -1.81
N TYR A 68 11.52 4.49 -2.34
CA TYR A 68 10.22 4.36 -1.67
C TYR A 68 9.99 2.93 -1.17
N VAL A 69 10.73 2.55 -0.13
CA VAL A 69 10.61 1.22 0.50
C VAL A 69 9.31 1.06 1.29
N LYS A 70 8.86 -0.19 1.49
CA LYS A 70 7.67 -0.47 2.31
C LYS A 70 7.88 0.05 3.74
N SER A 71 6.80 0.57 4.32
CA SER A 71 6.81 1.16 5.67
C SER A 71 7.41 0.19 6.70
N PRO A 72 8.25 0.67 7.64
CA PRO A 72 8.72 -0.13 8.77
C PRO A 72 7.58 -0.75 9.58
N ALA A 73 6.42 -0.10 9.64
CA ALA A 73 5.23 -0.63 10.31
C ALA A 73 4.61 -1.84 9.57
N PHE A 74 4.81 -1.95 8.26
CA PHE A 74 4.30 -3.04 7.43
C PHE A 74 5.15 -4.32 7.55
N ARG A 75 6.45 -4.20 7.82
CA ARG A 75 7.39 -5.34 7.74
C ARG A 75 7.19 -6.42 8.81
N PRO A 76 7.02 -6.11 10.11
CA PRO A 76 6.81 -7.13 11.14
C PRO A 76 5.55 -8.00 10.93
N PRO A 77 4.34 -7.44 10.72
CA PRO A 77 3.15 -8.27 10.55
C PRO A 77 3.23 -9.16 9.31
N VAL A 78 3.79 -8.64 8.21
CA VAL A 78 3.98 -9.41 6.97
C VAL A 78 4.98 -10.54 7.16
N ALA A 79 6.09 -10.30 7.85
CA ALA A 79 7.05 -11.36 8.15
C ALA A 79 6.44 -12.46 9.02
N ASN A 80 5.55 -12.10 9.95
CA ASN A 80 4.92 -13.07 10.84
C ASN A 80 3.86 -13.93 10.12
N VAL A 81 3.14 -13.37 9.14
CA VAL A 81 2.06 -14.07 8.43
C VAL A 81 2.56 -14.78 7.17
N LEU A 82 3.39 -14.13 6.37
CA LEU A 82 3.83 -14.61 5.05
C LEU A 82 5.32 -15.02 5.02
N GLY A 83 6.07 -14.76 6.10
CA GLY A 83 7.52 -14.92 6.11
C GLY A 83 8.26 -13.81 5.38
N LYS A 84 9.59 -13.94 5.29
CA LYS A 84 10.48 -13.01 4.58
C LYS A 84 10.54 -13.29 3.07
N GLY A 85 9.37 -13.45 2.46
CA GLY A 85 9.20 -13.74 1.03
C GLY A 85 9.05 -12.47 0.18
N LEU A 86 8.54 -12.64 -1.05
CA LEU A 86 8.52 -11.58 -2.07
C LEU A 86 7.80 -10.30 -1.60
N VAL A 87 6.70 -10.45 -0.85
CA VAL A 87 5.93 -9.30 -0.31
C VAL A 87 6.73 -8.52 0.75
N TRP A 88 7.66 -9.17 1.44
CA TRP A 88 8.48 -8.57 2.49
C TRP A 88 9.82 -8.02 1.98
N ALA A 89 10.40 -8.68 0.96
CA ALA A 89 11.71 -8.35 0.43
C ALA A 89 11.75 -6.95 -0.21
N GLU A 90 12.94 -6.33 -0.22
CA GLU A 90 13.24 -5.05 -0.88
C GLU A 90 14.51 -5.17 -1.73
N GLY A 91 14.72 -4.21 -2.64
CA GLY A 91 15.95 -4.09 -3.42
C GLY A 91 16.32 -5.36 -4.18
N ASP A 92 17.59 -5.76 -4.10
CA ASP A 92 18.13 -6.90 -4.85
C ASP A 92 17.51 -8.25 -4.43
N ASP A 93 17.17 -8.41 -3.15
CA ASP A 93 16.47 -9.61 -2.67
C ASP A 93 15.08 -9.71 -3.33
N HIS A 94 14.35 -8.60 -3.41
CA HIS A 94 13.07 -8.56 -4.10
C HIS A 94 13.24 -8.86 -5.60
N LYS A 95 14.22 -8.24 -6.27
CA LYS A 95 14.52 -8.47 -7.70
C LYS A 95 14.82 -9.96 -7.96
N LYS A 96 15.64 -10.58 -7.11
CA LYS A 96 16.00 -12.01 -7.21
C LYS A 96 14.78 -12.90 -7.00
N GLN A 97 14.00 -12.68 -5.94
CA GLN A 97 12.82 -13.48 -5.65
C GLN A 97 11.76 -13.34 -6.74
N ARG A 98 11.53 -12.13 -7.26
CA ARG A 98 10.56 -11.89 -8.36
C ARG A 98 10.99 -12.60 -9.62
N ARG A 99 12.28 -12.58 -9.96
CA ARG A 99 12.81 -13.27 -11.14
C ARG A 99 12.58 -14.78 -11.08
N ILE A 100 12.74 -15.38 -9.90
CA ILE A 100 12.52 -16.82 -9.68
C ILE A 100 11.02 -17.15 -9.78
N LEU A 101 10.16 -16.30 -9.23
CA LEU A 101 8.72 -16.57 -9.15
C LEU A 101 7.94 -16.24 -10.44
N ALA A 102 8.36 -15.21 -11.18
CA ALA A 102 7.62 -14.68 -12.33
C ALA A 102 7.25 -15.74 -13.41
N PRO A 103 8.10 -16.73 -13.76
CA PRO A 103 7.75 -17.73 -14.76
C PRO A 103 6.52 -18.57 -14.42
N ALA A 104 6.27 -18.82 -13.12
CA ALA A 104 5.09 -19.56 -12.68
C ALA A 104 3.77 -18.83 -12.98
N PHE A 105 3.84 -17.51 -13.22
CA PHE A 105 2.70 -16.67 -13.59
C PHE A 105 2.76 -16.24 -15.07
N SER A 106 3.47 -17.00 -15.92
CA SER A 106 3.44 -16.77 -17.38
C SER A 106 2.04 -17.07 -17.95
N PRO A 107 1.64 -16.43 -19.06
CA PRO A 107 0.38 -16.75 -19.74
C PRO A 107 0.23 -18.24 -20.04
N GLU A 108 1.32 -18.93 -20.40
CA GLU A 108 1.36 -20.36 -20.66
C GLU A 108 1.12 -21.17 -19.38
N SER A 109 1.78 -20.82 -18.28
CA SER A 109 1.56 -21.46 -16.97
C SER A 109 0.14 -21.25 -16.48
N ILE A 110 -0.43 -20.06 -16.65
CA ILE A 110 -1.80 -19.74 -16.23
C ILE A 110 -2.82 -20.57 -17.02
N LYS A 111 -2.63 -20.74 -18.33
CA LYS A 111 -3.49 -21.61 -19.14
C LYS A 111 -3.52 -23.04 -18.62
N GLY A 112 -2.37 -23.56 -18.16
CA GLY A 112 -2.29 -24.89 -17.56
C GLY A 112 -2.91 -25.01 -16.15
N MET A 113 -3.31 -23.89 -15.53
CA MET A 113 -3.99 -23.87 -14.22
C MET A 113 -5.49 -23.68 -14.33
N ALA A 114 -5.99 -23.25 -15.49
CA ALA A 114 -7.42 -23.14 -15.75
C ALA A 114 -7.96 -24.49 -16.24
N ASP A 115 -9.16 -24.86 -15.80
CA ASP A 115 -9.88 -25.98 -16.40
C ASP A 115 -10.22 -25.63 -17.86
N ASP A 116 -10.15 -26.62 -18.76
CA ASP A 116 -10.64 -26.47 -20.13
C ASP A 116 -12.15 -26.20 -20.09
N VAL A 117 -12.57 -24.96 -20.35
CA VAL A 117 -13.98 -24.59 -20.57
C VAL A 117 -14.33 -24.72 -22.05
#